data_AF-A0A2S3R2W0-F1
#
_entry.id   AF-A0A2S3R2W0-F1
#
_cell.length_a   1.000
_cell.length_b   1.000
_cell.length_c   1.000
_cell.angle_alpha   90.00
_cell.angle_beta   90.00
_cell.angle_gamma   90.00
#
_symmetry.space_group_name_H-M   'P 1'
#
loop_
_entity.id
_entity.type
_entity.pdbx_description
1 polymer ?
#
loop_
_entity_poly.entity_id
_entity_poly.type
_entity_poly.pdbx_seq_one_letter_code
_entity_poly.pdbx_strand_id
1 'polypeptide(L)'
;QVNIALGREASRAGHALAASGELPADFANLVRQDYPRLQRYGLDPALYDKAGGGERPLLWVVDPHGNLVLRYDAKANGKKLLKDVQLLLKLSHIG
;
A
#
# COMPACT_ATOMS: atom_id res chain seq x y z
N GLN A 1 1.72 14.29 2.93
CA GLN A 1 2.72 14.11 1.87
C GLN A 1 3.91 13.32 2.43
N VAL A 2 3.95 11.99 2.24
CA VAL A 2 5.00 11.08 2.79
C VAL A 2 6.06 10.82 1.71
N ASN A 3 6.54 11.86 1.03
CA ASN A 3 7.50 11.71 -0.09
C ASN A 3 8.97 11.79 0.35
N ILE A 4 9.26 12.24 1.58
CA ILE A 4 10.63 12.64 1.96
C ILE A 4 11.49 11.44 2.40
N ALA A 5 10.87 10.32 2.76
CA ALA A 5 11.56 9.32 3.57
C ALA A 5 12.20 8.14 2.82
N LEU A 6 11.91 7.98 1.52
CA LEU A 6 12.47 6.91 0.68
C LEU A 6 13.61 7.36 -0.24
N GLY A 7 13.90 8.66 -0.33
CA GLY A 7 15.03 9.19 -1.09
C GLY A 7 15.05 8.74 -2.56
N ARG A 8 16.21 8.30 -3.06
CA ARG A 8 16.45 7.86 -4.45
C ARG A 8 15.62 6.63 -4.86
N GLU A 9 15.13 5.86 -3.89
CA GLU A 9 14.37 4.64 -4.10
C GLU A 9 12.85 4.88 -4.15
N ALA A 10 12.39 6.12 -3.94
CA ALA A 10 10.97 6.46 -3.95
C ALA A 10 10.28 6.16 -5.29
N SER A 11 11.03 6.14 -6.40
CA SER A 11 10.53 5.76 -7.73
C SER A 11 10.29 4.26 -7.88
N ARG A 12 10.90 3.41 -7.04
CA ARG A 12 10.76 1.95 -7.07
C ARG A 12 9.54 1.44 -6.29
N ALA A 13 8.88 2.32 -5.53
CA ALA A 13 7.70 1.98 -4.74
C ALA A 13 6.44 2.59 -5.35
N GLY A 14 5.54 1.72 -5.84
CA GLY A 14 4.19 2.09 -6.24
C GLY A 14 3.26 2.17 -5.04
N HIS A 15 2.23 3.02 -5.13
CA HIS A 15 1.14 3.04 -4.17
C HIS A 15 -0.13 2.59 -4.88
N ALA A 16 -0.92 1.75 -4.21
CA ALA A 16 -2.20 1.30 -4.72
C ALA A 16 -3.26 1.31 -3.63
N LEU A 17 -4.50 1.53 -4.04
CA LEU A 17 -5.69 1.43 -3.21
C LEU A 17 -6.52 0.25 -3.69
N ALA A 18 -6.82 -0.68 -2.80
CA ALA A 18 -7.72 -1.80 -3.06
C ALA A 18 -9.01 -1.61 -2.24
N ALA A 19 -10.17 -1.74 -2.89
CA ALA A 19 -11.48 -1.59 -2.26
C ALA A 19 -12.46 -2.66 -2.76
N SER A 20 -13.31 -3.16 -1.88
CA SER A 20 -14.26 -4.26 -2.18
C SER A 20 -15.59 -3.79 -2.77
N GLY A 21 -15.72 -2.49 -3.05
CA GLY A 21 -16.89 -1.90 -3.65
C GLY A 21 -16.57 -0.51 -4.21
N GLU A 22 -17.61 0.17 -4.68
CA GLU A 22 -17.46 1.53 -5.17
C GLU A 22 -17.05 2.47 -4.02
N LEU A 23 -16.03 3.28 -4.29
CA LEU A 23 -15.64 4.34 -3.38
C LEU A 23 -16.71 5.45 -3.42
N PRO A 24 -17.04 6.07 -2.27
CA PRO A 24 -17.90 7.24 -2.24
C PRO A 24 -17.44 8.29 -3.27
N ALA A 25 -18.37 8.88 -4.02
CA ALA A 25 -18.04 9.74 -5.17
C ALA A 25 -17.05 10.85 -4.82
N ASP A 26 -17.23 11.51 -3.68
CA ASP A 26 -16.35 12.57 -3.20
C ASP A 26 -14.93 12.08 -2.94
N PHE A 27 -14.80 10.90 -2.33
CA PHE A 27 -13.50 10.29 -2.07
C PHE A 27 -12.85 9.79 -3.37
N ALA A 28 -13.64 9.20 -4.28
CA ALA A 28 -13.15 8.76 -5.58
C ALA A 28 -12.63 9.94 -6.43
N ASN A 29 -13.26 11.11 -6.31
CA ASN A 29 -12.84 12.36 -6.96
C ASN A 29 -11.58 12.94 -6.33
N LEU A 30 -11.52 13.02 -4.99
CA LEU A 30 -10.31 13.43 -4.26
C LEU A 30 -9.11 12.57 -4.65
N VAL A 31 -9.26 11.24 -4.65
CA VAL A 31 -8.17 10.32 -5.02
C VAL A 31 -7.75 10.54 -6.48
N ARG A 32 -8.68 10.89 -7.36
CA ARG A 32 -8.40 11.08 -8.79
C ARG A 32 -7.62 12.38 -9.04
N GLN A 33 -7.99 13.43 -8.31
CA GLN A 33 -7.40 14.75 -8.45
C GLN A 33 -6.04 14.84 -7.75
N ASP A 34 -5.96 14.37 -6.51
CA ASP A 34 -4.80 14.58 -5.64
C ASP A 34 -3.74 13.47 -5.79
N TYR A 35 -4.16 12.26 -6.19
CA TYR A 35 -3.30 11.09 -6.28
C TYR A 35 -3.41 10.37 -7.64
N PRO A 36 -3.12 11.05 -8.77
CA PRO A 36 -3.29 10.49 -10.11
C PRO A 36 -2.38 9.27 -10.39
N ARG A 37 -1.30 9.10 -9.63
CA ARG A 37 -0.37 7.95 -9.72
C ARG A 37 -0.77 6.77 -8.83
N LEU A 38 -1.83 6.91 -8.01
CA LEU A 38 -2.31 5.84 -7.15
C LEU A 38 -3.10 4.82 -7.97
N GLN A 39 -2.55 3.62 -8.09
CA GLN A 39 -3.24 2.53 -8.78
C GLN A 39 -4.47 2.09 -7.99
N ARG A 40 -5.49 1.61 -8.68
CA ARG A 40 -6.74 1.16 -8.07
C ARG A 40 -7.00 -0.28 -8.46
N TYR A 41 -7.29 -1.11 -7.48
CA TYR A 41 -7.59 -2.52 -7.67
C TYR A 41 -8.91 -2.88 -6.99
N GLY A 42 -9.62 -3.83 -7.58
CA GLY A 42 -10.74 -4.48 -6.88
C GLY A 42 -10.18 -5.37 -5.77
N LEU A 43 -10.83 -5.33 -4.61
CA LEU A 43 -10.53 -6.23 -3.51
C LEU A 43 -11.66 -7.25 -3.41
N ASP A 44 -11.35 -8.54 -3.41
CA ASP A 44 -12.34 -9.56 -3.06
C ASP A 44 -12.46 -9.62 -1.53
N PRO A 45 -13.63 -9.28 -0.94
CA PRO A 45 -13.79 -9.29 0.51
C PRO A 45 -13.64 -10.67 1.14
N ALA A 46 -13.99 -11.76 0.44
CA ALA A 46 -13.81 -13.12 0.95
C ALA A 46 -12.33 -13.51 1.02
N LEU A 47 -11.52 -13.06 0.04
CA LEU A 47 -10.06 -13.25 0.09
C LEU A 47 -9.42 -12.32 1.13
N TYR A 48 -9.93 -11.11 1.28
CA TYR A 48 -9.47 -10.14 2.28
C TYR A 48 -9.65 -10.66 3.71
N ASP A 49 -10.81 -11.23 4.01
CA ASP A 49 -11.09 -11.81 5.33
C ASP A 49 -10.18 -13.00 5.63
N LYS A 50 -9.94 -13.87 4.64
CA LYS A 50 -8.96 -14.97 4.77
C LYS A 50 -7.54 -14.47 5.03
N ALA A 51 -7.16 -13.31 4.51
CA ALA A 51 -5.89 -12.65 4.79
C ALA A 51 -5.85 -11.93 6.16
N GLY A 52 -6.90 -12.08 6.97
CA GLY A 52 -7.03 -11.50 8.31
C GLY A 52 -7.33 -10.01 8.30
N GLY A 53 -7.95 -9.50 7.24
CA GLY A 53 -8.42 -8.11 7.10
C GLY A 53 -9.65 -7.81 7.93
N GLY A 54 -10.67 -8.66 7.84
CA GLY A 54 -11.96 -8.40 8.49
C GLY A 54 -12.51 -7.04 8.04
N GLU A 55 -13.15 -6.33 8.97
CA GLU A 55 -13.70 -4.99 8.70
C GLU A 55 -12.67 -3.85 8.83
N ARG A 56 -11.38 -4.15 8.99
CA ARG A 56 -10.36 -3.13 9.28
C ARG A 56 -9.50 -2.85 8.06
N PRO A 57 -9.12 -1.58 7.80
CA PRO A 57 -8.14 -1.28 6.76
C PRO A 57 -6.76 -1.81 7.14
N LEU A 58 -6.13 -2.49 6.19
CA LEU A 58 -4.77 -2.99 6.29
C LEU A 58 -3.86 -2.31 5.29
N LEU A 59 -2.59 -2.18 5.65
CA LEU A 59 -1.53 -1.77 4.76
C LEU A 59 -0.68 -3.00 4.41
N TRP A 60 -0.50 -3.24 3.11
CA TRP A 60 0.30 -4.33 2.59
C TRP A 60 1.51 -3.81 1.83
N VAL A 61 2.64 -4.48 2.01
CA VAL A 61 3.82 -4.32 1.17
C VAL A 61 3.97 -5.59 0.35
N VAL A 62 3.91 -5.44 -0.97
CA VAL A 62 3.96 -6.54 -1.94
C VAL A 62 5.22 -6.36 -2.78
N ASP A 63 5.93 -7.44 -3.06
CA ASP A 63 7.08 -7.42 -3.97
C ASP A 63 6.65 -7.36 -5.46
N PRO A 64 7.57 -7.15 -6.41
CA PRO A 64 7.25 -7.15 -7.84
C PRO A 64 6.69 -8.49 -8.39
N HIS A 65 6.89 -9.60 -7.68
CA HIS A 65 6.39 -10.92 -8.04
C HIS A 65 4.98 -11.19 -7.50
N GLY A 66 4.41 -10.26 -6.72
CA GLY A 66 3.09 -10.40 -6.10
C GLY A 66 3.10 -11.08 -4.74
N ASN A 67 4.27 -11.31 -4.14
CA ASN A 67 4.36 -11.91 -2.81
C ASN A 67 4.08 -10.85 -1.73
N LEU A 68 3.19 -11.18 -0.79
CA LEU A 68 2.95 -10.36 0.39
C LEU A 68 4.16 -10.46 1.33
N VAL A 69 4.86 -9.34 1.52
CA VAL A 69 6.08 -9.30 2.33
C VAL A 69 5.78 -8.81 3.75
N LEU A 70 4.96 -7.77 3.87
CA LEU A 70 4.60 -7.19 5.17
C LEU A 70 3.13 -6.81 5.22
N ARG A 71 2.56 -6.88 6.43
CA ARG A 71 1.18 -6.53 6.73
C ARG A 71 1.14 -5.70 8.01
N TYR A 72 0.45 -4.58 7.93
CA TYR A 72 0.28 -3.64 9.02
C TYR A 72 -1.20 -3.28 9.18
N ASP A 73 -1.61 -2.98 10.42
CA ASP A 73 -2.89 -2.34 10.65
C ASP A 73 -2.80 -0.83 10.41
N ALA A 74 -3.96 -0.17 10.34
CA ALA A 74 -4.03 1.29 10.18
C ALA A 74 -3.48 2.11 11.36
N LYS A 75 -3.17 1.47 12.50
CA LYS A 75 -2.56 2.12 13.67
C LYS A 75 -1.04 1.92 13.72
N ALA A 76 -0.45 1.27 12.72
CA ALA A 76 0.96 0.97 12.71
C ALA A 76 1.82 2.24 12.72
N ASN A 77 2.94 2.18 13.44
CA ASN A 77 3.87 3.30 13.55
C ASN A 77 4.59 3.51 12.20
N GLY A 78 4.29 4.63 11.54
CA GLY A 78 4.86 4.97 10.22
C GLY A 78 6.39 5.01 10.19
N LYS A 79 7.07 5.33 11.30
CA LYS A 79 8.53 5.33 11.38
C LYS A 79 9.10 3.91 11.36
N LYS A 80 8.41 2.95 11.96
CA LYS A 80 8.81 1.53 11.94
C LYS A 80 8.57 0.95 10.54
N LEU A 81 7.39 1.18 9.98
CA LEU A 81 7.05 0.82 8.60
C LEU A 81 8.12 1.29 7.62
N LEU A 82 8.49 2.56 7.70
CA LEU A 82 9.51 3.14 6.83
C LEU A 82 10.85 2.40 6.93
N LYS A 83 11.30 2.08 8.16
CA LYS A 83 12.54 1.33 8.36
C LYS A 83 12.46 -0.06 7.75
N ASP A 84 11.33 -0.73 7.91
CA ASP A 84 11.11 -2.07 7.38
C ASP A 84 11.13 -2.03 5.83
N VAL A 85 10.47 -1.06 5.20
CA VAL A 85 10.52 -0.85 3.75
C VAL A 85 11.93 -0.52 3.27
N GLN A 86 12.67 0.35 3.97
CA GLN A 86 14.07 0.64 3.63
C GLN A 86 14.96 -0.59 3.72
N LEU A 87 14.73 -1.47 4.70
CA LEU A 87 15.47 -2.74 4.82
C LEU A 87 15.14 -3.68 3.66
N LEU A 88 13.86 -3.80 3.29
CA LEU A 88 13.43 -4.61 2.15
C LEU A 88 14.07 -4.13 0.84
N LEU A 89 14.09 -2.82 0.59
CA LEU A 89 14.69 -2.27 -0.62
C LEU A 89 16.20 -2.49 -0.69
N LYS A 90 16.89 -2.56 0.45
CA LYS A 90 18.32 -2.92 0.52
C LYS A 90 18.57 -4.40 0.24
N LEU A 91 17.67 -5.28 0.67
CA LEU A 91 17.80 -6.73 0.48
C LEU A 91 17.30 -7.18 -0.90
N SER A 92 16.34 -6.46 -1.46
CA SER A 92 15.80 -6.68 -2.80
C SER A 92 16.80 -6.21 -3.85
N HIS A 93 17.49 -7.17 -4.46
CA HIS A 93 18.44 -6.95 -5.57
C HIS A 93 17.76 -6.61 -6.91
N ILE A 94 16.44 -6.34 -6.90
CA ILE A 94 15.65 -6.05 -8.10
C ILE A 94 15.88 -4.59 -8.52
N GLY A 95 17.02 -4.33 -9.18
CA GLY A 95 17.35 -3.06 -9.82
C GLY A 95 16.97 -3.04 -11.29
#